data_AF-A0A355YEW3-F1
#
_entry.id   AF-A0A355YEW3-F1
#
_cell.length_a   1.000
_cell.length_b   1.000
_cell.length_c   1.000
_cell.angle_alpha   90.00
_cell.angle_beta   90.00
_cell.angle_gamma   90.00
#
_symmetry.space_group_name_H-M   'P 1'
#
loop_
_entity.id
_entity.type
_entity.pdbx_description
1 polymer ?
#
loop_
_entity_poly.entity_id
_entity_poly.type
_entity_poly.pdbx_seq_one_letter_code
_entity_poly.pdbx_strand_id
1 'polypeptide(L)' 'PRYQAALKAGSDVRGFAQGLQRAGYATDPGYAAKIAAIAAGPTIERAVAAIGQAGARVGQTFANATGLTGLTRR' A
#
# COMPACT_ATOMS: atom_id res chain seq x y z
N PRO A 1 1.25 13.56 -22.78
CA PRO A 1 0.78 12.15 -22.70
C PRO A 1 -0.59 12.05 -22.03
N ARG A 2 -1.47 11.14 -22.46
CA ARG A 2 -2.88 11.04 -22.01
C ARG A 2 -3.03 10.89 -20.49
N TYR A 3 -2.13 10.16 -19.82
CA TYR A 3 -2.20 9.89 -18.38
C TYR A 3 -1.23 10.71 -17.52
N GLN A 4 -0.64 11.79 -18.06
CA GLN A 4 0.40 12.54 -17.36
C GLN A 4 -0.08 13.15 -16.03
N ALA A 5 -1.33 13.60 -15.96
CA ALA A 5 -1.91 14.14 -14.73
C ALA A 5 -2.04 13.07 -13.63
N ALA A 6 -2.41 11.84 -13.99
CA ALA A 6 -2.49 10.73 -13.04
C ALA A 6 -1.11 10.41 -12.47
N LEU A 7 -0.09 10.31 -13.32
CA LEU A 7 1.28 9.99 -12.90
C LEU A 7 1.89 11.06 -11.97
N LYS A 8 1.53 12.34 -12.18
CA LYS A 8 2.00 13.45 -11.34
C LYS A 8 1.46 13.40 -9.90
N ALA A 9 0.37 12.68 -9.66
CA ALA A 9 -0.22 12.58 -8.32
C ALA A 9 0.63 11.75 -7.34
N GLY A 10 1.52 10.88 -7.86
CA GLY A 10 2.39 10.05 -7.03
C GLY A 10 1.58 9.15 -6.09
N SER A 11 1.77 9.32 -4.79
CA SER A 11 1.08 8.57 -3.73
C SER A 11 -0.31 9.12 -3.37
N ASP A 12 -0.76 10.23 -3.95
CA ASP A 12 -2.13 10.72 -3.79
C ASP A 12 -3.11 9.90 -4.64
N VAL A 13 -3.76 8.93 -4.00
CA VAL A 13 -4.76 8.07 -4.62
C VAL A 13 -5.92 8.86 -5.23
N ARG A 14 -6.37 9.95 -4.58
CA ARG A 14 -7.50 10.75 -5.09
C ARG A 14 -7.08 11.51 -6.35
N GLY A 15 -5.93 12.18 -6.32
CA GLY A 15 -5.36 12.85 -7.49
C GLY A 15 -5.09 11.90 -8.65
N PHE A 16 -4.56 10.71 -8.37
CA PHE A 16 -4.31 9.67 -9.37
C PHE A 16 -5.61 9.24 -10.05
N ALA A 17 -6.63 8.89 -9.25
CA ALA A 17 -7.91 8.41 -9.74
C ALA A 17 -8.66 9.48 -10.56
N GLN A 18 -8.60 10.75 -10.13
CA GLN A 18 -9.15 11.87 -10.90
C GLN A 18 -8.42 12.05 -12.23
N GLY A 19 -7.08 11.92 -12.24
CA GLY A 19 -6.28 11.98 -13.46
C GLY A 19 -6.68 10.90 -14.47
N LEU A 20 -6.91 9.67 -14.01
CA LEU A 20 -7.38 8.56 -14.85
C LEU A 20 -8.77 8.81 -15.43
N GLN A 21 -9.72 9.28 -14.61
CA GLN A 21 -11.07 9.57 -15.07
C GLN A 21 -11.10 10.68 -16.11
N ARG A 22 -10.38 11.79 -15.88
CA ARG A 22 -10.27 12.89 -16.86
C ARG A 22 -9.61 12.46 -18.16
N ALA A 23 -8.68 11.52 -18.07
CA ALA A 23 -8.04 10.92 -19.24
C ALA A 23 -8.95 9.91 -19.97
N GLY A 24 -10.16 9.63 -19.48
CA GLY A 24 -11.10 8.67 -20.09
C GLY A 24 -10.59 7.22 -20.01
N TYR A 25 -9.86 6.86 -18.94
CA TYR A 25 -9.41 5.49 -18.72
C TYR A 25 -10.60 4.51 -18.61
N ALA A 26 -11.68 4.97 -17.98
CA ALA A 26 -12.95 4.26 -17.88
C ALA A 26 -14.10 5.20 -18.29
N THR A 27 -15.21 4.62 -18.76
CA THR A 27 -16.43 5.35 -19.16
C THR A 27 -17.38 5.63 -18.00
N ASP A 28 -17.13 5.02 -16.83
CA ASP A 28 -17.95 5.21 -15.63
C ASP A 28 -17.77 6.64 -15.05
N PRO A 29 -18.86 7.41 -14.89
CA PRO A 29 -18.79 8.76 -14.32
C PRO A 29 -18.35 8.75 -12.84
N GLY A 30 -18.50 7.63 -12.13
CA GLY A 30 -18.09 7.46 -10.74
C GLY A 30 -16.71 6.84 -10.54
N TYR A 31 -15.91 6.68 -11.61
CA TYR A 31 -14.68 5.87 -11.57
C TYR A 31 -13.71 6.29 -10.46
N ALA A 32 -13.39 7.59 -10.35
CA ALA A 32 -12.45 8.09 -9.37
C ALA A 32 -12.94 7.85 -7.93
N ALA A 33 -14.25 8.01 -7.70
CA ALA A 33 -14.87 7.75 -6.41
C ALA A 33 -14.77 6.27 -6.01
N LYS A 34 -14.97 5.35 -6.96
CA LYS A 34 -14.83 3.90 -6.72
C LYS A 34 -13.40 3.53 -6.35
N ILE A 35 -12.40 4.04 -7.09
CA ILE A 35 -10.98 3.77 -6.77
C ILE A 35 -10.63 4.30 -5.37
N ALA A 36 -11.07 5.51 -5.03
CA ALA A 36 -10.84 6.07 -3.70
C ALA A 36 -11.50 5.23 -2.60
N ALA A 37 -12.73 4.74 -2.82
CA ALA A 37 -13.44 3.89 -1.88
C ALA A 37 -12.78 2.52 -1.69
N ILE A 38 -12.25 1.92 -2.76
CA ILE A 38 -11.50 0.65 -2.68
C ILE A 38 -10.21 0.84 -1.87
N ALA A 39 -9.47 1.92 -2.14
CA ALA A 39 -8.21 2.20 -1.45
C ALA A 39 -8.41 2.48 0.05
N ALA A 40 -9.51 3.14 0.43
CA ALA A 40 -9.92 3.36 1.81
C ALA A 40 -10.76 2.20 2.38
N GLY A 41 -10.90 1.10 1.64
CA GLY A 41 -11.79 0.01 2.00
C GLY A 41 -11.15 -0.96 3.01
N PRO A 42 -11.98 -1.66 3.79
CA PRO A 42 -11.51 -2.57 4.86
C PRO A 42 -10.66 -3.72 4.35
N THR A 43 -10.75 -4.07 3.06
CA THR A 43 -9.88 -5.09 2.45
C THR A 43 -8.44 -4.60 2.32
N ILE A 44 -8.24 -3.37 1.84
CA ILE A 44 -6.90 -2.78 1.72
C ILE A 44 -6.32 -2.52 3.10
N GLU A 45 -7.10 -1.99 4.03
CA GLU A 45 -6.67 -1.78 5.42
C GLU A 45 -6.17 -3.07 6.08
N ARG A 46 -6.92 -4.17 5.94
CA ARG A 46 -6.51 -5.49 6.45
C ARG A 46 -5.24 -6.00 5.76
N ALA A 47 -5.11 -5.80 4.46
CA ALA A 47 -3.91 -6.22 3.72
C ALA A 47 -2.67 -5.46 4.19
N VAL A 48 -2.76 -4.13 4.35
CA VAL A 48 -1.67 -3.29 4.85
C VAL A 48 -1.29 -3.70 6.28
N ALA A 49 -2.28 -3.95 7.14
CA ALA A 49 -2.03 -4.42 8.50
C ALA A 49 -1.32 -5.79 8.51
N ALA A 50 -1.75 -6.73 7.66
CA ALA A 50 -1.14 -8.05 7.55
C ALA A 50 0.33 -7.98 7.08
N ILE A 51 0.63 -7.09 6.11
CA ILE A 51 2.01 -6.85 5.64
C ILE A 51 2.86 -6.27 6.77
N GLY A 52 2.35 -5.30 7.52
CA GLY A 52 3.05 -4.73 8.68
C GLY A 52 3.35 -5.77 9.75
N GLN A 53 2.39 -6.65 10.06
CA GLN A 53 2.58 -7.75 11.01
C GLN A 53 3.61 -8.77 10.50
N ALA A 54 3.59 -9.10 9.21
CA ALA A 54 4.57 -9.99 8.61
C ALA A 54 5.99 -9.40 8.71
N GLY A 55 6.16 -8.11 8.41
CA GLY A 55 7.44 -7.41 8.59
C GLY A 55 7.93 -7.43 10.04
N ALA A 56 7.04 -7.19 11.01
CA ALA A 56 7.38 -7.23 12.43
C ALA A 56 7.84 -8.63 12.89
N ARG A 57 7.17 -9.69 12.45
CA ARG A 57 7.54 -11.09 12.77
C ARG A 57 8.91 -11.46 12.21
N VAL A 58 9.21 -11.01 10.99
CA VAL A 58 10.52 -11.20 10.37
C VAL A 58 11.61 -10.51 11.21
N GLY A 59 11.39 -9.25 11.61
CA GLY A 59 12.32 -8.54 12.50
C GLY A 59 12.54 -9.23 13.85
N GLN A 60 11.48 -9.74 14.48
CA GLN A 60 11.56 -10.48 15.74
C GLN A 60 12.35 -11.79 15.61
N THR A 61 12.16 -12.52 14.52
CA THR A 61 12.89 -13.76 14.23
C THR A 61 14.40 -13.52 14.19
N PHE A 62 14.83 -12.46 13.50
CA PHE A 62 16.24 -12.10 13.42
C PHE A 62 16.82 -11.64 14.77
N ALA A 63 16.05 -10.85 15.54
CA ALA A 63 16.47 -10.40 16.87
C ALA A 63 16.65 -11.57 17.86
N ASN A 64 15.79 -12.58 17.78
CA ASN A 64 15.89 -13.77 18.62
C ASN A 64 17.09 -14.65 18.24
N ALA A 65 17.38 -14.79 16.94
CA ALA A 65 18.52 -15.56 16.45
C ALA A 65 19.87 -14.97 16.88
N THR A 66 20.00 -13.63 16.85
CA THR A 66 21.21 -12.95 17.33
C THR A 66 21.33 -12.97 18.86
N GLY A 67 20.21 -12.87 19.59
CA GLY A 67 20.17 -12.96 21.06
C GLY A 67 20.56 -14.33 21.64
N LEU A 68 20.26 -15.43 20.94
CA LEU A 68 20.65 -16.79 21.34
C LEU A 68 22.15 -17.08 21.22
N THR A 69 22.92 -16.23 20.52
CA THR A 69 24.36 -16.43 20.29
C THR A 69 25.23 -15.94 21.48
N GLY A 70 24.63 -15.28 22.48
CA GLY A 70 25.35 -14.64 23.60
C GLY A 70 25.44 -15.41 24.93
N LEU A 71 24.88 -16.63 25.06
CA LEU A 71 24.68 -17.28 26.38
C LEU A 71 25.30 -18.68 26.53
N THR A 72 26.38 -19.00 25.82
CA THR A 72 27.12 -20.26 26.04
C THR A 72 28.64 -20.10 25.93
N ARG A 73 29.22 -19.22 26.76
CA ARG A 73 30.62 -19.39 27.15
C ARG A 73 30.71 -19.34 28.67
N ARG A 74 30.67 -20.54 29.26
CA ARG A 74 31.21 -20.85 30.59
C ARG A 74 32.68 -20.46 30.66
#